data_AF-A0A1Q2MCL2-F1
#
_entry.id   AF-A0A1Q2MCL2-F1
#
_cell.length_a   1.000
_cell.length_b   1.000
_cell.length_c   1.000
_cell.angle_alpha   90.00
_cell.angle_beta   90.00
_cell.angle_gamma   90.00
#
_symmetry.space_group_name_H-M   'P 1'
#
loop_
_entity.id
_entity.type
_entity.pdbx_description
1 polymer ?
#
loop_
_entity_poly.entity_id
_entity_poly.type
_entity_poly.pdbx_seq_one_letter_code
_entity_poly.pdbx_strand_id
1 'polypeptide(L)'
;MRPRGWIQDSGSFENLIKVVELFDKNSTTNKLLTNKFIRDKVLNLDCQEYLVKSLLNEDGYKNNPLIEYKALVGSRTNKEEVDGLIQVLIPGQSRLGIVDWACDNFIRLAYTFNYLQYSEKNDSFSITEVGLKLANANNLEEKFEIIKHSLLSYPPVTRILELLNVQYQNSQEPSLTKYEIGRELGFKGEAGFTSYSQKTVVHALSCAESNPERTKIKNNWEGSSDKYARMISKWLCHNQVGWVQTARKKITVQIGEKKFTSQLKSYQITLEGIKIFKLSRAHSRHPGVEKSVGFEMLSTKENARNFLRLRRAYILTSIKNTKNLAQIQDYLKANSMNAVSCETIKDDLDNFARIGLDIAFSNNKYKIRDKIINLEIPQDFTEEDSQPDYIERSKDMLRKYLEKLDHGYLDMLDLGASGRKKSRLFETRIVDLLKADSTHKCN
;
A
#
# COMPACT_ATOMS: atom_id res chain seq x y z
N MET A 1 -5.14 -2.21 -16.81
CA MET A 1 -4.49 -1.77 -15.55
C MET A 1 -4.59 -2.79 -14.40
N ARG A 2 -3.44 -3.26 -13.92
CA ARG A 2 -3.29 -4.11 -12.71
C ARG A 2 -2.96 -3.24 -11.47
N PRO A 3 -3.39 -3.60 -10.25
CA PRO A 3 -3.13 -2.76 -9.07
C PRO A 3 -1.63 -2.60 -8.75
N ARG A 4 -1.21 -1.38 -8.37
CA ARG A 4 0.16 -1.03 -7.96
C ARG A 4 0.13 -0.19 -6.68
N GLY A 5 1.21 -0.21 -5.89
CA GLY A 5 1.45 0.77 -4.84
C GLY A 5 0.94 0.44 -3.44
N TRP A 6 0.07 -0.54 -3.24
CA TRP A 6 -0.43 -0.90 -1.89
C TRP A 6 -0.53 -2.40 -1.69
N ILE A 7 0.27 -2.95 -0.77
CA ILE A 7 0.45 -4.39 -0.61
C ILE A 7 0.04 -4.84 0.80
N GLN A 8 -0.90 -5.78 0.90
CA GLN A 8 -1.45 -6.22 2.18
C GLN A 8 -0.69 -7.41 2.79
N ASP A 9 -0.08 -8.29 1.99
CA ASP A 9 0.59 -9.51 2.48
C ASP A 9 1.63 -10.02 1.46
N SER A 10 2.86 -9.49 1.48
CA SER A 10 3.89 -9.77 0.45
C SER A 10 4.92 -10.86 0.81
N GLY A 11 4.66 -11.69 1.83
CA GLY A 11 5.64 -12.71 2.24
C GLY A 11 6.96 -12.12 2.78
N SER A 12 8.10 -12.58 2.25
CA SER A 12 9.47 -12.16 2.63
C SER A 12 10.25 -11.62 1.43
N PHE A 13 11.32 -10.86 1.69
CA PHE A 13 12.14 -10.28 0.62
C PHE A 13 12.96 -11.33 -0.14
N GLU A 14 13.37 -12.40 0.52
CA GLU A 14 14.06 -13.53 -0.11
C GLU A 14 13.18 -14.18 -1.18
N ASN A 15 11.89 -14.32 -0.89
CA ASN A 15 10.94 -14.83 -1.86
C ASN A 15 10.64 -13.81 -2.97
N LEU A 16 10.62 -12.51 -2.66
CA LEU A 16 10.52 -11.47 -3.69
C LEU A 16 11.71 -11.53 -4.66
N ILE A 17 12.93 -11.71 -4.15
CA ILE A 17 14.14 -11.86 -4.97
C ILE A 17 13.98 -13.02 -5.94
N LYS A 18 13.58 -14.20 -5.46
CA LYS A 18 13.32 -15.38 -6.32
C LYS A 18 12.25 -15.09 -7.37
N VAL A 19 11.19 -14.35 -7.00
CA VAL A 19 10.14 -13.95 -7.94
C VAL A 19 10.66 -13.01 -9.02
N VAL A 20 11.63 -12.14 -8.72
CA VAL A 20 12.26 -11.30 -9.75
C VAL A 20 13.22 -12.12 -10.62
N GLU A 21 14.02 -12.99 -10.01
CA GLU A 21 14.97 -13.86 -10.71
C GLU A 21 14.30 -14.79 -11.72
N LEU A 22 13.04 -15.21 -11.52
CA LEU A 22 12.34 -16.02 -12.51
C LEU A 22 12.25 -15.32 -13.88
N PHE A 23 12.27 -13.99 -13.92
CA PHE A 23 12.25 -13.20 -15.16
C PHE A 23 13.65 -12.91 -15.72
N ASP A 24 14.72 -13.46 -15.14
CA ASP A 24 16.03 -13.47 -15.78
C ASP A 24 16.33 -14.89 -16.26
N LYS A 25 16.37 -15.08 -17.58
CA LYS A 25 16.59 -16.41 -18.19
C LYS A 25 17.93 -17.03 -17.81
N ASN A 26 18.90 -16.22 -17.41
CA ASN A 26 20.22 -16.69 -17.00
C ASN A 26 20.30 -17.06 -15.53
N SER A 27 19.31 -16.66 -14.72
CA SER A 27 19.30 -16.91 -13.29
C SER A 27 19.17 -18.40 -12.96
N THR A 28 19.72 -18.78 -11.81
CA THR A 28 19.55 -20.14 -11.28
C THR A 28 18.08 -20.47 -11.04
N THR A 29 17.30 -19.49 -10.58
CA THR A 29 15.87 -19.65 -10.28
C THR A 29 15.06 -19.99 -11.54
N ASN A 30 15.26 -19.24 -12.64
CA ASN A 30 14.60 -19.53 -13.92
C ASN A 30 15.00 -20.93 -14.43
N LYS A 31 16.30 -21.24 -14.47
CA LYS A 31 16.80 -22.53 -14.94
C LYS A 31 16.25 -23.72 -14.13
N LEU A 32 16.11 -23.58 -12.82
CA LEU A 32 15.54 -24.62 -11.95
C LEU A 32 14.03 -24.79 -12.18
N LEU A 33 13.30 -23.70 -12.38
CA LEU A 33 11.88 -23.76 -12.74
C LEU A 33 11.68 -24.52 -14.06
N THR A 34 12.38 -24.09 -15.11
CA THR A 34 12.29 -24.64 -16.47
C THR A 34 12.66 -26.13 -16.54
N ASN A 35 13.78 -26.51 -15.90
CA ASN A 35 14.35 -27.85 -16.09
C ASN A 35 13.88 -28.88 -15.04
N LYS A 36 13.31 -28.44 -13.92
CA LYS A 36 13.04 -29.32 -12.79
C LYS A 36 11.71 -29.04 -12.07
N PHE A 37 11.56 -27.87 -11.44
CA PHE A 37 10.47 -27.68 -10.47
C PHE A 37 9.08 -27.76 -11.08
N ILE A 38 8.88 -27.32 -12.32
CA ILE A 38 7.59 -27.44 -13.00
C ILE A 38 7.24 -28.92 -13.18
N ARG A 39 8.17 -29.72 -13.71
CA ARG A 39 8.00 -31.17 -13.92
C ARG A 39 7.73 -31.91 -12.61
N ASP A 40 8.46 -31.55 -11.55
CA ASP A 40 8.39 -32.24 -10.26
C ASP A 40 7.10 -31.94 -9.48
N LYS A 41 6.46 -30.77 -9.70
CA LYS A 41 5.37 -30.28 -8.83
C LYS A 41 4.01 -30.12 -9.52
N VAL A 42 3.98 -29.89 -10.83
CA VAL A 42 2.72 -29.64 -11.56
C VAL A 42 2.22 -30.97 -12.11
N LEU A 43 1.04 -31.43 -11.69
CA LEU A 43 0.53 -32.75 -12.10
C LEU A 43 0.00 -32.78 -13.54
N ASN A 44 -0.57 -31.66 -14.02
CA ASN A 44 -1.18 -31.57 -15.35
C ASN A 44 -0.11 -31.28 -16.42
N LEU A 45 0.03 -32.16 -17.42
CA LEU A 45 1.04 -32.05 -18.47
C LEU A 45 0.86 -30.82 -19.37
N ASP A 46 -0.37 -30.49 -19.78
CA ASP A 46 -0.64 -29.30 -20.59
C ASP A 46 -0.25 -28.01 -19.84
N CYS A 47 -0.49 -28.00 -18.53
CA CYS A 47 -0.07 -26.92 -17.65
C CYS A 47 1.46 -26.85 -17.56
N GLN A 48 2.16 -27.98 -17.43
CA GLN A 48 3.62 -28.00 -17.46
C GLN A 48 4.16 -27.35 -18.74
N GLU A 49 3.64 -27.76 -19.91
CA GLU A 49 4.06 -27.22 -21.20
C GLU A 49 3.79 -25.72 -21.30
N TYR A 50 2.60 -25.27 -20.90
CA TYR A 50 2.24 -23.85 -20.87
C TYR A 50 3.18 -23.01 -19.99
N LEU A 51 3.49 -23.48 -18.78
CA LEU A 51 4.37 -22.76 -17.86
C LEU A 51 5.82 -22.71 -18.36
N VAL A 52 6.34 -23.81 -18.92
CA VAL A 52 7.68 -23.84 -19.54
C VAL A 52 7.74 -22.91 -20.74
N LYS A 53 6.74 -22.96 -21.64
CA LYS A 53 6.66 -22.05 -22.80
C LYS A 53 6.65 -20.59 -22.37
N SER A 54 5.97 -20.28 -21.27
CA SER A 54 5.92 -18.92 -20.71
C SER A 54 7.30 -18.44 -20.24
N LEU A 55 8.14 -19.31 -19.67
CA LEU A 55 9.51 -18.99 -19.27
C LEU A 55 10.48 -18.86 -20.45
N LEU A 56 10.16 -19.47 -21.59
CA LEU A 56 10.97 -19.41 -22.82
C LEU A 56 10.54 -18.28 -23.77
N ASN A 57 9.50 -17.53 -23.44
CA ASN A 57 9.01 -16.42 -24.26
C ASN A 57 9.93 -15.20 -24.14
N GLU A 58 10.90 -15.07 -25.05
CA GLU A 58 11.93 -14.01 -25.01
C GLU A 58 11.47 -12.62 -25.49
N ASP A 59 10.16 -12.37 -25.63
CA ASP A 59 9.60 -11.08 -26.08
C ASP A 59 9.74 -9.93 -25.06
N GLY A 60 10.37 -10.18 -23.92
CA GLY A 60 10.54 -9.21 -22.84
C GLY A 60 11.79 -8.34 -22.96
N TYR A 61 12.04 -7.54 -21.91
CA TYR A 61 13.16 -6.61 -21.86
C TYR A 61 14.51 -7.34 -21.98
N LYS A 62 15.35 -6.93 -22.94
CA LYS A 62 16.66 -7.54 -23.23
C LYS A 62 16.58 -9.06 -23.47
N ASN A 63 15.57 -9.52 -24.22
CA ASN A 63 15.34 -10.92 -24.56
C ASN A 63 15.13 -11.81 -23.32
N ASN A 64 14.63 -11.24 -22.23
CA ASN A 64 14.18 -11.98 -21.05
C ASN A 64 12.69 -12.33 -21.17
N PRO A 65 12.17 -13.20 -20.30
CA PRO A 65 10.77 -13.61 -20.34
C PRO A 65 9.76 -12.45 -20.34
N LEU A 66 8.77 -12.54 -21.23
CA LEU A 66 7.49 -11.83 -21.14
C LEU A 66 6.40 -12.83 -20.74
N ILE A 67 5.93 -12.73 -19.50
CA ILE A 67 5.11 -13.77 -18.87
C ILE A 67 3.71 -13.24 -18.57
N GLU A 68 2.69 -13.93 -19.05
CA GLU A 68 1.29 -13.63 -18.75
C GLU A 68 1.00 -13.71 -17.25
N TYR A 69 0.14 -12.81 -16.75
CA TYR A 69 -0.28 -12.80 -15.34
C TYR A 69 -0.83 -14.16 -14.89
N LYS A 70 -1.58 -14.84 -15.78
CA LYS A 70 -2.15 -16.16 -15.50
C LYS A 70 -1.06 -17.21 -15.23
N ALA A 71 0.01 -17.24 -16.03
CA ALA A 71 1.14 -18.15 -15.82
C ALA A 71 1.89 -17.85 -14.51
N LEU A 72 1.98 -16.58 -14.10
CA LEU A 72 2.65 -16.18 -12.88
C LEU A 72 1.90 -16.62 -11.62
N VAL A 73 0.59 -16.32 -11.58
CA VAL A 73 -0.25 -16.44 -10.38
C VAL A 73 -0.96 -17.79 -10.29
N GLY A 74 -1.32 -18.36 -11.43
CA GLY A 74 -2.17 -19.56 -11.49
C GLY A 74 -3.60 -19.26 -11.05
N SER A 75 -4.27 -20.30 -10.56
CA SER A 75 -5.61 -20.25 -10.02
C SER A 75 -5.66 -20.77 -8.58
N ARG A 76 -6.84 -20.76 -7.96
CA ARG A 76 -7.02 -21.34 -6.63
C ARG A 76 -7.09 -22.87 -6.74
N THR A 77 -6.01 -23.54 -6.38
CA THR A 77 -5.88 -25.00 -6.41
C THR A 77 -6.23 -25.68 -5.07
N ASN A 78 -6.25 -27.02 -5.04
CA ASN A 78 -6.22 -27.81 -3.80
C ASN A 78 -4.84 -27.72 -3.11
N LYS A 79 -4.71 -28.27 -1.89
CA LYS A 79 -3.46 -28.09 -1.10
C LYS A 79 -2.26 -28.79 -1.72
N GLU A 80 -2.50 -29.87 -2.45
CA GLU A 80 -1.51 -30.76 -3.06
C GLU A 80 -1.19 -30.38 -4.51
N GLU A 81 -1.82 -29.32 -5.04
CA GLU A 81 -1.74 -28.92 -6.45
C GLU A 81 -1.23 -27.49 -6.60
N VAL A 82 -0.50 -27.26 -7.69
CA VAL A 82 -0.01 -25.94 -8.12
C VAL A 82 -0.13 -25.82 -9.64
N ASP A 83 -0.50 -24.63 -10.12
CA ASP A 83 -0.72 -24.36 -11.55
C ASP A 83 -0.16 -23.00 -12.02
N GLY A 84 0.60 -22.31 -11.16
CA GLY A 84 1.29 -21.06 -11.47
C GLY A 84 2.77 -21.08 -11.11
N LEU A 85 3.60 -20.34 -11.85
CA LEU A 85 5.05 -20.29 -11.67
C LEU A 85 5.46 -19.91 -10.25
N ILE A 86 4.79 -18.93 -9.65
CA ILE A 86 5.11 -18.50 -8.28
C ILE A 86 4.67 -19.54 -7.25
N GLN A 87 3.55 -20.24 -7.50
CA GLN A 87 3.11 -21.33 -6.62
C GLN A 87 4.11 -22.49 -6.63
N VAL A 88 4.63 -22.83 -7.80
CA VAL A 88 5.69 -23.84 -7.97
C VAL A 88 6.97 -23.42 -7.25
N LEU A 89 7.33 -22.14 -7.34
CA LEU A 89 8.56 -21.59 -6.79
C LEU A 89 8.55 -21.48 -5.26
N ILE A 90 7.45 -21.02 -4.68
CA ILE A 90 7.38 -20.69 -3.24
C ILE A 90 6.54 -21.73 -2.50
N PRO A 91 7.14 -22.51 -1.59
CA PRO A 91 6.41 -23.51 -0.81
C PRO A 91 5.37 -22.87 0.11
N GLY A 92 4.22 -23.52 0.25
CA GLY A 92 3.20 -23.15 1.23
C GLY A 92 3.52 -23.72 2.61
N GLN A 93 3.00 -23.10 3.68
CA GLN A 93 3.21 -23.59 5.05
C GLN A 93 2.59 -24.98 5.28
N SER A 94 1.43 -25.25 4.66
CA SER A 94 0.70 -26.52 4.76
C SER A 94 0.14 -26.95 3.40
N ARG A 95 0.81 -26.53 2.32
CA ARG A 95 0.40 -26.69 0.92
C ARG A 95 1.65 -26.85 0.07
N LEU A 96 1.54 -27.52 -1.08
CA LEU A 96 2.65 -27.71 -2.01
C LEU A 96 3.25 -26.37 -2.47
N GLY A 97 2.39 -25.38 -2.73
CA GLY A 97 2.75 -24.00 -3.05
C GLY A 97 1.90 -23.00 -2.28
N ILE A 98 2.31 -21.73 -2.31
CA ILE A 98 1.46 -20.64 -1.83
C ILE A 98 0.20 -20.49 -2.70
N VAL A 99 -0.81 -19.83 -2.14
CA VAL A 99 -2.09 -19.57 -2.81
C VAL A 99 -2.00 -18.41 -3.80
N ASP A 100 -2.86 -18.42 -4.82
CA ASP A 100 -2.97 -17.44 -5.90
C ASP A 100 -2.93 -15.97 -5.43
N TRP A 101 -3.72 -15.62 -4.42
CA TRP A 101 -3.74 -14.23 -3.94
C TRP A 101 -2.42 -13.80 -3.27
N ALA A 102 -1.64 -14.76 -2.74
CA ALA A 102 -0.30 -14.48 -2.21
C ALA A 102 0.72 -14.33 -3.35
N CYS A 103 0.58 -15.08 -4.45
CA CYS A 103 1.37 -14.89 -5.67
C CYS A 103 1.14 -13.50 -6.27
N ASP A 104 -0.12 -13.07 -6.38
CA ASP A 104 -0.50 -11.72 -6.84
C ASP A 104 0.19 -10.63 -6.02
N ASN A 105 0.27 -10.78 -4.69
CA ASN A 105 0.97 -9.81 -3.84
C ASN A 105 2.47 -9.69 -4.15
N PHE A 106 3.15 -10.78 -4.55
CA PHE A 106 4.55 -10.70 -4.97
C PHE A 106 4.69 -9.95 -6.30
N ILE A 107 3.82 -10.22 -7.28
CA ILE A 107 3.81 -9.49 -8.55
C ILE A 107 3.56 -8.00 -8.32
N ARG A 108 2.55 -7.67 -7.49
CA ARG A 108 2.26 -6.27 -7.16
C ARG A 108 3.41 -5.59 -6.43
N LEU A 109 4.11 -6.30 -5.52
CA LEU A 109 5.27 -5.74 -4.84
C LEU A 109 6.43 -5.49 -5.81
N ALA A 110 6.75 -6.46 -6.65
CA ALA A 110 7.80 -6.33 -7.66
C ALA A 110 7.49 -5.22 -8.67
N TYR A 111 6.23 -5.08 -9.08
CA TYR A 111 5.76 -3.97 -9.93
C TYR A 111 5.82 -2.62 -9.19
N THR A 112 5.46 -2.59 -7.90
CA THR A 112 5.54 -1.38 -7.06
C THR A 112 6.99 -0.89 -6.94
N PHE A 113 7.94 -1.81 -6.75
CA PHE A 113 9.38 -1.51 -6.68
C PHE A 113 10.05 -1.34 -8.04
N ASN A 114 9.26 -1.35 -9.12
CA ASN A 114 9.75 -1.19 -10.49
C ASN A 114 10.77 -2.26 -10.90
N TYR A 115 10.71 -3.46 -10.31
CA TYR A 115 11.49 -4.63 -10.75
C TYR A 115 10.86 -5.31 -11.96
N LEU A 116 9.53 -5.18 -12.09
CA LEU A 116 8.77 -5.63 -13.25
C LEU A 116 8.05 -4.43 -13.87
N GLN A 117 7.82 -4.52 -15.17
CA GLN A 117 6.93 -3.64 -15.94
C GLN A 117 5.73 -4.42 -16.46
N TYR A 118 4.57 -3.77 -16.52
CA TYR A 118 3.33 -4.35 -17.00
C TYR A 118 3.08 -3.97 -18.47
N SER A 119 2.69 -4.95 -19.28
CA SER A 119 2.22 -4.78 -20.64
C SER A 119 0.72 -5.02 -20.69
N GLU A 120 -0.05 -3.96 -20.95
CA GLU A 120 -1.51 -4.04 -21.01
C GLU A 120 -2.01 -4.93 -22.16
N LYS A 121 -1.33 -4.87 -23.32
CA LYS A 121 -1.70 -5.56 -24.56
C LYS A 121 -1.91 -7.06 -24.35
N ASN A 122 -1.04 -7.68 -23.55
CA ASN A 122 -1.01 -9.13 -23.35
C ASN A 122 -1.25 -9.51 -21.88
N ASP A 123 -1.67 -8.57 -21.03
CA ASP A 123 -1.79 -8.75 -19.58
C ASP A 123 -0.56 -9.48 -18.96
N SER A 124 0.62 -9.01 -19.33
CA SER A 124 1.90 -9.69 -19.10
C SER A 124 2.90 -8.81 -18.35
N PHE A 125 3.90 -9.44 -17.74
CA PHE A 125 4.99 -8.76 -17.06
C PHE A 125 6.33 -9.12 -17.67
N SER A 126 7.26 -8.17 -17.64
CA SER A 126 8.67 -8.40 -17.97
C SER A 126 9.57 -7.71 -16.95
N ILE A 127 10.80 -8.20 -16.83
CA ILE A 127 11.80 -7.59 -15.93
C ILE A 127 12.17 -6.19 -16.42
N THR A 128 12.52 -5.30 -15.49
CA THR A 128 13.09 -3.98 -15.82
C THR A 128 14.61 -4.01 -15.68
N GLU A 129 15.27 -2.89 -15.99
CA GLU A 129 16.70 -2.73 -15.69
C GLU A 129 16.99 -2.88 -14.19
N VAL A 130 16.15 -2.32 -13.32
CA VAL A 130 16.33 -2.40 -11.86
C VAL A 130 16.09 -3.84 -11.36
N GLY A 131 15.08 -4.52 -11.90
CA GLY A 131 14.83 -5.93 -11.60
C GLY A 131 16.00 -6.82 -12.03
N LEU A 132 16.59 -6.55 -13.20
CA LEU A 132 17.74 -7.30 -13.70
C LEU A 132 19.00 -7.05 -12.85
N LYS A 133 19.20 -5.82 -12.36
CA LYS A 133 20.25 -5.53 -11.37
C LYS A 133 20.05 -6.35 -10.08
N LEU A 134 18.81 -6.47 -9.59
CA LEU A 134 18.50 -7.29 -8.40
C LEU A 134 18.75 -8.79 -8.65
N ALA A 135 18.35 -9.30 -9.81
CA ALA A 135 18.54 -10.70 -10.18
C ALA A 135 20.04 -11.05 -10.26
N ASN A 136 20.82 -10.19 -10.90
CA ASN A 136 22.26 -10.40 -11.16
C ASN A 136 23.21 -10.01 -10.02
N ALA A 137 22.72 -9.39 -8.94
CA ALA A 137 23.56 -9.03 -7.80
C ALA A 137 24.24 -10.26 -7.18
N ASN A 138 25.53 -10.13 -6.85
CA ASN A 138 26.42 -11.27 -6.57
C ASN A 138 26.13 -11.94 -5.23
N ASN A 139 25.64 -11.17 -4.27
CA ASN A 139 25.43 -11.63 -2.90
C ASN A 139 24.18 -10.98 -2.28
N LEU A 140 23.82 -11.44 -1.08
CA LEU A 140 22.62 -11.00 -0.39
C LEU A 140 22.68 -9.53 0.02
N GLU A 141 23.87 -9.03 0.39
CA GLU A 141 24.06 -7.64 0.80
C GLU A 141 23.78 -6.68 -0.36
N GLU A 142 24.36 -6.92 -1.53
CA GLU A 142 24.10 -6.16 -2.76
C GLU A 142 22.60 -6.17 -3.13
N LYS A 143 21.94 -7.33 -3.01
CA LYS A 143 20.50 -7.45 -3.25
C LYS A 143 19.70 -6.58 -2.29
N PHE A 144 20.09 -6.53 -1.01
CA PHE A 144 19.41 -5.70 -0.01
C PHE A 144 19.70 -4.21 -0.16
N GLU A 145 20.85 -3.79 -0.68
CA GLU A 145 21.07 -2.39 -1.04
C GLU A 145 20.11 -1.91 -2.14
N ILE A 146 19.86 -2.74 -3.15
CA ILE A 146 18.85 -2.45 -4.19
C ILE A 146 17.45 -2.39 -3.57
N ILE A 147 17.11 -3.31 -2.66
CA ILE A 147 15.81 -3.31 -1.96
C ILE A 147 15.64 -2.05 -1.09
N LYS A 148 16.67 -1.64 -0.36
CA LYS A 148 16.67 -0.40 0.43
C LYS A 148 16.42 0.82 -0.44
N HIS A 149 17.09 0.92 -1.59
CA HIS A 149 16.83 2.02 -2.52
C HIS A 149 15.36 2.03 -2.98
N SER A 150 14.82 0.87 -3.37
CA SER A 150 13.41 0.72 -3.78
C SER A 150 12.43 1.09 -2.66
N LEU A 151 12.74 0.71 -1.41
CA LEU A 151 11.96 1.10 -0.23
C LEU A 151 11.94 2.61 -0.03
N LEU A 152 13.06 3.31 -0.24
CA LEU A 152 13.11 4.77 -0.09
C LEU A 152 12.38 5.52 -1.20
N SER A 153 12.34 4.96 -2.40
CA SER A 153 11.52 5.47 -3.50
C SER A 153 10.02 5.20 -3.30
N TYR A 154 9.63 4.32 -2.39
CA TYR A 154 8.23 4.01 -2.11
C TYR A 154 7.64 4.97 -1.05
N PRO A 155 6.75 5.91 -1.41
CA PRO A 155 6.32 6.99 -0.49
C PRO A 155 5.76 6.51 0.86
N PRO A 156 4.94 5.43 0.96
CA PRO A 156 4.40 4.95 2.22
C PRO A 156 5.48 4.54 3.24
N VAL A 157 6.67 4.13 2.79
CA VAL A 157 7.82 3.91 3.69
C VAL A 157 8.28 5.23 4.30
N THR A 158 8.40 6.28 3.48
CA THR A 158 8.77 7.63 3.95
C THR A 158 7.77 8.15 4.97
N ARG A 159 6.47 7.92 4.74
CA ARG A 159 5.41 8.28 5.71
C ARG A 159 5.58 7.58 7.05
N ILE A 160 5.83 6.27 7.05
CA ILE A 160 5.97 5.53 8.32
C ILE A 160 7.21 5.98 9.08
N LEU A 161 8.33 6.17 8.38
CA LEU A 161 9.54 6.70 9.00
C LEU A 161 9.31 8.10 9.58
N GLU A 162 8.60 8.98 8.88
CA GLU A 162 8.20 10.31 9.37
C GLU A 162 7.39 10.23 10.66
N LEU A 163 6.30 9.44 10.67
CA LEU A 163 5.43 9.28 11.83
C LEU A 163 6.21 8.76 13.06
N LEU A 164 7.07 7.77 12.86
CA LEU A 164 7.88 7.22 13.93
C LEU A 164 8.97 8.20 14.40
N ASN A 165 9.56 8.99 13.49
CA ASN A 165 10.54 10.02 13.85
C ASN A 165 9.90 11.15 14.67
N VAL A 166 8.71 11.62 14.27
CA VAL A 166 7.94 12.61 15.05
C VAL A 166 7.61 12.07 16.44
N GLN A 167 7.17 10.81 16.54
CA GLN A 167 6.89 10.19 17.83
C GLN A 167 8.16 10.07 18.70
N TYR A 168 9.29 9.69 18.09
CA TYR A 168 10.57 9.56 18.79
C TYR A 168 11.06 10.89 19.36
N GLN A 169 10.82 12.00 18.65
CA GLN A 169 11.25 13.33 19.08
C GLN A 169 10.34 13.97 20.14
N ASN A 170 9.03 13.69 20.09
CA ASN A 170 8.03 14.45 20.85
C ASN A 170 7.38 13.66 22.01
N SER A 171 7.80 12.43 22.28
CA SER A 171 7.13 11.59 23.29
C SER A 171 8.11 10.78 24.15
N GLN A 172 7.74 10.61 25.42
CA GLN A 172 8.38 9.67 26.33
C GLN A 172 8.13 8.20 25.95
N GLU A 173 7.09 7.92 25.16
CA GLU A 173 6.82 6.60 24.62
C GLU A 173 7.10 6.61 23.10
N PRO A 174 8.36 6.35 22.67
CA PRO A 174 8.83 6.59 21.29
C PRO A 174 8.40 5.48 20.32
N SER A 175 7.18 4.95 20.45
CA SER A 175 6.67 3.89 19.57
C SER A 175 5.20 4.12 19.19
N LEU A 176 4.84 3.64 17.99
CA LEU A 176 3.48 3.68 17.46
C LEU A 176 2.96 2.27 17.17
N THR A 177 1.69 2.01 17.45
CA THR A 177 1.03 0.76 17.02
C THR A 177 0.65 0.82 15.54
N LYS A 178 0.27 -0.34 14.97
CA LYS A 178 -0.28 -0.39 13.60
C LYS A 178 -1.54 0.47 13.42
N TYR A 179 -2.31 0.70 14.48
CA TYR A 179 -3.55 1.49 14.44
C TYR A 179 -3.25 3.00 14.42
N GLU A 180 -2.26 3.44 15.20
CA GLU A 180 -1.81 4.83 15.21
C GLU A 180 -1.17 5.20 13.87
N ILE A 181 -0.35 4.31 13.30
CA ILE A 181 0.23 4.49 11.97
C ILE A 181 -0.88 4.41 10.89
N GLY A 182 -1.74 3.40 10.95
CA GLY A 182 -2.79 3.15 9.97
C GLY A 182 -3.79 4.30 9.84
N ARG A 183 -4.13 4.97 10.95
CA ARG A 183 -4.97 6.18 10.93
C ARG A 183 -4.38 7.34 10.13
N GLU A 184 -3.06 7.36 9.99
CA GLU A 184 -2.28 8.43 9.34
C GLU A 184 -1.60 7.99 8.04
N LEU A 185 -2.05 6.86 7.47
CA LEU A 185 -1.47 6.24 6.27
C LEU A 185 -2.53 6.00 5.18
N GLY A 186 -2.25 6.51 3.98
CA GLY A 186 -3.12 6.33 2.81
C GLY A 186 -4.12 7.48 2.61
N PHE A 187 -5.10 7.25 1.74
CA PHE A 187 -6.14 8.24 1.45
C PHE A 187 -7.29 8.13 2.44
N LYS A 188 -7.27 8.99 3.46
CA LYS A 188 -8.24 8.98 4.56
C LYS A 188 -9.66 9.23 4.05
N GLY A 189 -10.64 8.52 4.62
CA GLY A 189 -12.05 8.66 4.24
C GLY A 189 -12.47 7.77 3.06
N GLU A 190 -11.63 6.81 2.67
CA GLU A 190 -11.91 5.84 1.60
C GLU A 190 -11.99 4.40 2.11
N ALA A 191 -12.79 3.60 1.41
CA ALA A 191 -13.02 2.20 1.70
C ALA A 191 -11.74 1.35 1.61
N GLY A 192 -10.76 1.83 0.84
CA GLY A 192 -9.43 1.23 0.65
C GLY A 192 -8.44 1.52 1.79
N PHE A 193 -8.74 2.46 2.69
CA PHE A 193 -7.80 3.02 3.66
C PHE A 193 -8.42 3.20 5.04
N THR A 194 -9.03 2.12 5.52
CA THR A 194 -9.72 2.09 6.81
C THR A 194 -8.77 1.71 7.94
N SER A 195 -9.06 2.19 9.15
CA SER A 195 -8.32 1.86 10.37
C SER A 195 -9.29 1.61 11.51
N TYR A 196 -9.02 0.60 12.33
CA TYR A 196 -9.78 0.35 13.55
C TYR A 196 -9.36 1.32 14.66
N SER A 197 -10.34 1.78 15.45
CA SER A 197 -10.04 2.49 16.69
C SER A 197 -9.26 1.62 17.66
N GLN A 198 -8.06 2.08 18.03
CA GLN A 198 -7.23 1.45 19.04
C GLN A 198 -8.00 1.28 20.36
N LYS A 199 -8.89 2.23 20.72
CA LYS A 199 -9.72 2.14 21.93
C LYS A 199 -10.65 0.94 21.88
N THR A 200 -11.31 0.73 20.75
CA THR A 200 -12.23 -0.40 20.56
C THR A 200 -11.49 -1.74 20.59
N VAL A 201 -10.29 -1.81 20.01
CA VAL A 201 -9.45 -3.01 20.09
C VAL A 201 -8.99 -3.32 21.52
N VAL A 202 -8.54 -2.31 22.28
CA VAL A 202 -8.10 -2.49 23.67
C VAL A 202 -9.25 -2.95 24.56
N HIS A 203 -10.44 -2.37 24.38
CA HIS A 203 -11.64 -2.80 25.09
C HIS A 203 -11.97 -4.26 24.79
N ALA A 204 -12.06 -4.63 23.51
CA ALA A 204 -12.37 -6.00 23.11
C ALA A 204 -11.34 -7.01 23.65
N LEU A 205 -10.04 -6.67 23.61
CA LEU A 205 -8.99 -7.52 24.18
C LEU A 205 -9.09 -7.70 25.69
N SER A 206 -9.55 -6.66 26.39
CA SER A 206 -9.69 -6.68 27.84
C SER A 206 -10.92 -7.46 28.30
N CYS A 207 -11.98 -7.47 27.48
CA CYS A 207 -13.22 -8.20 27.74
C CYS A 207 -13.20 -9.64 27.20
N ALA A 208 -12.25 -10.00 26.33
CA ALA A 208 -12.16 -11.34 25.76
C ALA A 208 -11.89 -12.40 26.84
N GLU A 209 -12.77 -13.41 26.87
CA GLU A 209 -12.82 -14.44 27.91
C GLU A 209 -11.82 -15.57 27.66
N SER A 210 -11.35 -15.72 26.42
CA SER A 210 -10.48 -16.83 26.02
C SER A 210 -9.27 -16.41 25.17
N ASN A 211 -8.20 -17.21 25.23
CA ASN A 211 -7.01 -17.01 24.41
C ASN A 211 -7.27 -17.13 22.88
N PRO A 212 -8.11 -18.07 22.40
CA PRO A 212 -8.51 -18.12 20.99
C PRO A 212 -9.20 -16.82 20.53
N GLU A 213 -10.09 -16.26 21.35
CA GLU A 213 -10.75 -15.00 21.06
C GLU A 213 -9.75 -13.83 21.00
N ARG A 214 -8.87 -13.72 22.00
CA ARG A 214 -7.79 -12.72 22.01
C ARG A 214 -6.91 -12.80 20.76
N THR A 215 -6.61 -14.01 20.30
CA THR A 215 -5.81 -14.26 19.09
C THR A 215 -6.57 -13.82 17.84
N LYS A 216 -7.85 -14.18 17.74
CA LYS A 216 -8.75 -13.72 16.65
C LYS A 216 -8.83 -12.19 16.62
N ILE A 217 -8.89 -11.54 17.78
CA ILE A 217 -8.89 -10.08 17.86
C ILE A 217 -7.59 -9.50 17.30
N LYS A 218 -6.43 -9.93 17.84
CA LYS A 218 -5.12 -9.43 17.41
C LYS A 218 -4.85 -9.59 15.91
N ASN A 219 -5.28 -10.72 15.34
CA ASN A 219 -5.00 -11.07 13.95
C ASN A 219 -6.02 -10.47 12.96
N ASN A 220 -7.31 -10.40 13.33
CA ASN A 220 -8.37 -10.10 12.37
C ASN A 220 -9.03 -8.72 12.60
N TRP A 221 -8.77 -8.04 13.72
CA TRP A 221 -9.28 -6.69 13.96
C TRP A 221 -8.27 -5.68 13.44
N GLU A 222 -8.27 -5.50 12.12
CA GLU A 222 -7.45 -4.53 11.41
C GLU A 222 -8.17 -4.07 10.14
N GLY A 223 -8.09 -2.76 9.87
CA GLY A 223 -8.53 -2.17 8.63
C GLY A 223 -7.48 -2.31 7.53
N SER A 224 -7.77 -1.81 6.34
CA SER A 224 -6.81 -1.88 5.22
C SER A 224 -5.53 -1.10 5.51
N SER A 225 -5.62 0.10 6.10
CA SER A 225 -4.44 0.90 6.45
C SER A 225 -3.66 0.30 7.61
N ASP A 226 -4.32 -0.36 8.56
CA ASP A 226 -3.63 -1.08 9.65
C ASP A 226 -2.80 -2.25 9.09
N LYS A 227 -3.30 -2.93 8.05
CA LYS A 227 -2.57 -3.98 7.32
C LYS A 227 -1.35 -3.42 6.60
N TYR A 228 -1.52 -2.31 5.86
CA TYR A 228 -0.39 -1.64 5.20
C TYR A 228 0.66 -1.21 6.21
N ALA A 229 0.24 -0.56 7.31
CA ALA A 229 1.13 -0.15 8.40
C ALA A 229 1.89 -1.33 8.99
N ARG A 230 1.19 -2.44 9.28
CA ARG A 230 1.81 -3.68 9.80
C ARG A 230 2.81 -4.26 8.81
N MET A 231 2.48 -4.33 7.53
CA MET A 231 3.34 -4.95 6.52
C MET A 231 4.58 -4.13 6.21
N ILE A 232 4.40 -2.84 5.96
CA ILE A 232 5.54 -1.97 5.67
C ILE A 232 6.45 -1.91 6.90
N SER A 233 5.90 -1.77 8.11
CA SER A 233 6.72 -1.80 9.33
C SER A 233 7.46 -3.14 9.50
N LYS A 234 6.86 -4.27 9.10
CA LYS A 234 7.55 -5.58 9.09
C LYS A 234 8.74 -5.57 8.12
N TRP A 235 8.61 -4.99 6.94
CA TRP A 235 9.74 -4.83 6.01
C TRP A 235 10.86 -3.98 6.59
N LEU A 236 10.50 -2.87 7.24
CA LEU A 236 11.46 -1.97 7.86
C LEU A 236 12.17 -2.58 9.10
N CYS A 237 11.54 -3.57 9.73
CA CYS A 237 12.12 -4.37 10.81
C CYS A 237 12.99 -5.54 10.32
N HIS A 238 13.07 -5.78 9.01
CA HIS A 238 13.92 -6.85 8.49
C HIS A 238 15.38 -6.62 8.90
N ASN A 239 16.10 -7.66 9.30
CA ASN A 239 17.47 -7.53 9.82
C ASN A 239 18.45 -6.87 8.84
N GLN A 240 18.29 -7.12 7.54
CA GLN A 240 19.07 -6.48 6.48
C GLN A 240 18.64 -5.03 6.18
N VAL A 241 17.47 -4.59 6.65
CA VAL A 241 16.97 -3.20 6.50
C VAL A 241 17.23 -2.39 7.77
N GLY A 242 16.70 -2.83 8.92
CA GLY A 242 17.07 -2.33 10.25
C GLY A 242 16.65 -0.89 10.57
N TRP A 243 15.75 -0.27 9.81
CA TRP A 243 15.34 1.13 10.00
C TRP A 243 14.30 1.30 11.12
N VAL A 244 13.59 0.22 11.45
CA VAL A 244 12.57 0.19 12.49
C VAL A 244 12.78 -1.07 13.32
N GLN A 245 12.40 -1.03 14.59
CA GLN A 245 12.40 -2.20 15.48
C GLN A 245 11.02 -2.41 16.08
N THR A 246 10.70 -3.66 16.41
CA THR A 246 9.46 -3.98 17.11
C THR A 246 9.56 -3.66 18.58
N ALA A 247 8.53 -3.03 19.13
CA ALA A 247 8.39 -2.73 20.55
C ALA A 247 7.03 -3.23 21.07
N ARG A 248 6.77 -2.97 22.36
CA ARG A 248 5.47 -3.20 22.99
C ARG A 248 5.01 -1.89 23.63
N LYS A 249 3.74 -1.55 23.42
CA LYS A 249 3.11 -0.33 23.93
C LYS A 249 1.99 -0.70 24.89
N LYS A 250 2.00 -0.17 26.11
CA LYS A 250 0.92 -0.41 27.09
C LYS A 250 -0.12 0.68 26.92
N ILE A 251 -1.31 0.31 26.47
CA ILE A 251 -2.38 1.26 26.21
C ILE A 251 -3.47 1.10 27.26
N THR A 252 -3.80 2.20 27.93
CA THR A 252 -4.94 2.29 28.83
C THR A 252 -6.00 3.20 28.21
N VAL A 253 -7.25 2.73 28.14
CA VAL A 253 -8.39 3.47 27.61
C VAL A 253 -9.50 3.51 28.64
N GLN A 254 -10.15 4.65 28.76
CA GLN A 254 -11.30 4.84 29.62
C GLN A 254 -12.58 4.76 28.79
N ILE A 255 -13.53 3.94 29.22
CA ILE A 255 -14.87 3.83 28.62
C ILE A 255 -15.87 3.89 29.77
N GLY A 256 -16.63 4.99 29.83
CA GLY A 256 -17.38 5.35 31.03
C GLY A 256 -16.44 5.54 32.22
N GLU A 257 -16.76 4.91 33.34
CA GLU A 257 -15.96 4.94 34.58
C GLU A 257 -14.88 3.84 34.63
N LYS A 258 -14.91 2.89 33.68
CA LYS A 258 -13.98 1.75 33.69
C LYS A 258 -12.74 2.02 32.85
N LYS A 259 -11.58 1.62 33.37
CA LYS A 259 -10.29 1.65 32.67
C LYS A 259 -9.94 0.25 32.15
N PHE A 260 -9.62 0.16 30.87
CA PHE A 260 -9.21 -1.05 30.19
C PHE A 260 -7.77 -0.91 29.74
N THR A 261 -6.95 -1.93 29.96
CA THR A 261 -5.51 -1.87 29.65
C THR A 261 -5.08 -3.10 28.86
N SER A 262 -4.36 -2.89 27.78
CA SER A 262 -3.80 -3.96 26.97
C SER A 262 -2.42 -3.60 26.42
N GLN A 263 -1.59 -4.61 26.20
CA GLN A 263 -0.27 -4.45 25.61
C GLN A 263 -0.31 -4.84 24.13
N LEU A 264 -0.04 -3.86 23.27
CA LEU A 264 -0.07 -4.03 21.82
C LEU A 264 1.35 -4.09 21.25
N LYS A 265 1.50 -4.73 20.10
CA LYS A 265 2.73 -4.63 19.30
C LYS A 265 2.83 -3.21 18.74
N SER A 266 4.00 -2.61 18.89
CA SER A 266 4.33 -1.30 18.33
C SER A 266 5.64 -1.34 17.56
N TYR A 267 5.98 -0.22 16.95
CA TYR A 267 7.16 -0.01 16.13
C TYR A 267 7.86 1.27 16.58
N GLN A 268 9.18 1.25 16.56
CA GLN A 268 10.03 2.38 16.92
C GLN A 268 11.12 2.55 15.86
N ILE A 269 11.39 3.80 15.45
CA ILE A 269 12.47 4.08 14.51
C ILE A 269 13.85 3.86 15.18
N THR A 270 14.80 3.33 14.43
CA THR A 270 16.20 3.18 14.89
C THR A 270 17.01 4.44 14.55
N LEU A 271 18.23 4.56 15.09
CA LEU A 271 19.14 5.64 14.70
C LEU A 271 19.42 5.64 13.19
N GLU A 272 19.55 4.45 12.60
CA GLU A 272 19.72 4.32 11.15
C GLU A 272 18.47 4.75 10.40
N GLY A 273 17.28 4.35 10.87
CA GLY A 273 16.01 4.82 10.31
C GLY A 273 15.88 6.34 10.31
N ILE A 274 16.36 7.03 11.37
CA ILE A 274 16.35 8.50 11.43
C ILE A 274 17.26 9.10 10.35
N LYS A 275 18.47 8.56 10.16
CA LYS A 275 19.39 9.03 9.10
C LYS A 275 18.77 8.84 7.72
N ILE A 276 18.23 7.64 7.47
CA ILE A 276 17.62 7.27 6.20
C ILE A 276 16.36 8.12 5.93
N PHE A 277 15.53 8.39 6.94
CA PHE A 277 14.40 9.31 6.81
C PHE A 277 14.85 10.70 6.34
N LYS A 278 15.90 11.27 6.95
CA LYS A 278 16.45 12.57 6.55
C LYS A 278 16.97 12.56 5.11
N LEU A 279 17.61 11.48 4.67
CA LEU A 279 18.06 11.31 3.28
C LEU A 279 16.89 11.14 2.30
N SER A 280 15.78 10.54 2.75
CA SER A 280 14.60 10.31 1.92
C SER A 280 13.86 11.60 1.55
N ARG A 281 14.07 12.69 2.31
CA ARG A 281 13.49 14.02 2.09
C ARG A 281 14.51 14.93 1.43
N ALA A 282 14.07 15.73 0.47
CA ALA A 282 14.93 16.73 -0.17
C ALA A 282 15.13 17.93 0.78
N HIS A 283 16.27 17.97 1.48
CA HIS A 283 16.67 19.13 2.29
C HIS A 283 17.82 19.89 1.63
N SER A 284 17.59 21.19 1.34
CA SER A 284 18.52 22.25 0.90
C SER A 284 19.70 21.88 -0.03
N ARG A 285 20.65 21.07 0.45
CA ARG A 285 21.93 20.78 -0.22
C ARG A 285 22.03 19.40 -0.86
N HIS A 286 21.10 18.48 -0.56
CA HIS A 286 21.10 17.13 -1.13
C HIS A 286 19.79 16.86 -1.87
N PRO A 287 19.85 16.37 -3.12
CA PRO A 287 18.65 15.89 -3.79
C PRO A 287 18.10 14.71 -2.99
N GLY A 288 16.83 14.82 -2.55
CA GLY A 288 16.15 13.71 -1.89
C GLY A 288 15.93 12.54 -2.86
N VAL A 289 15.59 11.36 -2.32
CA VAL A 289 15.30 10.18 -3.14
C VAL A 289 14.03 10.38 -3.95
N GLU A 290 14.10 10.12 -5.25
CA GLU A 290 12.96 10.18 -6.16
C GLU A 290 11.86 9.20 -5.75
N LYS A 291 10.61 9.67 -5.80
CA LYS A 291 9.43 8.95 -5.33
C LYS A 291 8.72 8.28 -6.50
N SER A 292 8.65 6.96 -6.50
CA SER A 292 7.92 6.19 -7.50
C SER A 292 6.43 6.15 -7.15
N VAL A 293 5.63 6.88 -7.92
CA VAL A 293 4.17 6.97 -7.75
C VAL A 293 3.51 6.52 -9.05
N GLY A 294 2.97 5.30 -9.07
CA GLY A 294 2.15 4.84 -10.19
C GLY A 294 0.72 5.37 -10.13
N PHE A 295 0.06 5.51 -11.28
CA PHE A 295 -1.33 5.96 -11.35
C PHE A 295 -2.27 5.09 -10.49
N GLU A 296 -2.07 3.78 -10.49
CA GLU A 296 -2.91 2.84 -9.74
C GLU A 296 -2.73 2.92 -8.23
N MET A 297 -1.65 3.55 -7.75
CA MET A 297 -1.43 3.81 -6.33
C MET A 297 -2.41 4.85 -5.78
N LEU A 298 -2.94 5.73 -6.62
CA LEU A 298 -3.74 6.88 -6.21
C LEU A 298 -5.18 6.53 -5.79
N SER A 299 -5.61 5.27 -5.96
CA SER A 299 -6.80 4.68 -5.31
C SER A 299 -6.77 3.17 -5.50
N THR A 300 -7.23 2.38 -4.51
CA THR A 300 -7.09 0.91 -4.53
C THR A 300 -8.33 0.18 -5.05
N LYS A 301 -9.48 0.32 -4.38
CA LYS A 301 -10.68 -0.49 -4.64
C LYS A 301 -11.97 0.29 -4.34
N GLU A 302 -12.45 1.04 -5.31
CA GLU A 302 -13.74 1.74 -5.28
C GLU A 302 -14.41 1.73 -6.65
N ASN A 303 -15.74 1.91 -6.67
CA ASN A 303 -16.50 2.02 -7.92
C ASN A 303 -16.03 3.23 -8.74
N ALA A 304 -15.66 4.33 -8.07
CA ALA A 304 -15.10 5.55 -8.67
C ALA A 304 -13.57 5.56 -8.80
N ARG A 305 -12.88 4.40 -8.82
CA ARG A 305 -11.41 4.35 -8.79
C ARG A 305 -10.72 5.17 -9.90
N ASN A 306 -11.28 5.17 -11.11
CA ASN A 306 -10.66 5.85 -12.26
C ASN A 306 -10.77 7.37 -12.08
N PHE A 307 -11.96 7.87 -11.73
CA PHE A 307 -12.20 9.26 -11.36
C PHE A 307 -11.24 9.75 -10.27
N LEU A 308 -11.10 8.99 -9.17
CA LEU A 308 -10.22 9.36 -8.07
C LEU A 308 -8.74 9.42 -8.50
N ARG A 309 -8.28 8.42 -9.27
CA ARG A 309 -6.89 8.37 -9.76
C ARG A 309 -6.61 9.52 -10.73
N LEU A 310 -7.51 9.79 -11.67
CA LEU A 310 -7.42 10.91 -12.61
C LEU A 310 -7.33 12.24 -11.87
N ARG A 311 -8.28 12.51 -10.96
CA ARG A 311 -8.31 13.71 -10.13
C ARG A 311 -6.97 13.93 -9.44
N ARG A 312 -6.48 12.90 -8.76
CA ARG A 312 -5.24 12.96 -7.98
C ARG A 312 -4.00 13.12 -8.85
N ALA A 313 -3.93 12.42 -9.97
CA ALA A 313 -2.81 12.53 -10.89
C ALA A 313 -2.73 13.93 -11.51
N TYR A 314 -3.88 14.54 -11.85
CA TYR A 314 -3.94 15.91 -12.32
C TYR A 314 -3.61 16.92 -11.22
N ILE A 315 -4.08 16.73 -9.98
CA ILE A 315 -3.67 17.60 -8.87
C ILE A 315 -2.15 17.54 -8.68
N LEU A 316 -1.56 16.34 -8.58
CA LEU A 316 -0.11 16.16 -8.46
C LEU A 316 0.66 16.80 -9.62
N THR A 317 0.15 16.68 -10.85
CA THR A 317 0.74 17.31 -12.03
C THR A 317 0.67 18.84 -11.96
N SER A 318 -0.47 19.39 -11.51
CA SER A 318 -0.67 20.83 -11.39
C SER A 318 0.27 21.48 -10.38
N ILE A 319 0.51 20.82 -9.25
CA ILE A 319 1.32 21.35 -8.13
C ILE A 319 2.83 21.08 -8.28
N LYS A 320 3.28 20.53 -9.42
CA LYS A 320 4.70 20.59 -9.82
C LYS A 320 5.18 22.04 -9.86
N ASN A 321 4.27 22.95 -10.23
CA ASN A 321 4.43 24.39 -10.10
C ASN A 321 3.61 24.92 -8.92
N THR A 322 3.99 26.06 -8.36
CA THR A 322 3.29 26.65 -7.23
C THR A 322 1.87 27.12 -7.63
N LYS A 323 0.82 26.57 -7.00
CA LYS A 323 -0.60 26.85 -7.34
C LYS A 323 -1.46 27.04 -6.10
N ASN A 324 -2.43 27.96 -6.12
CA ASN A 324 -3.49 28.02 -5.10
C ASN A 324 -4.66 27.07 -5.46
N LEU A 325 -5.62 26.90 -4.55
CA LEU A 325 -6.76 25.98 -4.75
C LEU A 325 -7.59 26.30 -6.01
N ALA A 326 -7.87 27.58 -6.27
CA ALA A 326 -8.64 28.00 -7.45
C ALA A 326 -7.90 27.63 -8.75
N GLN A 327 -6.59 27.87 -8.80
CA GLN A 327 -5.78 27.52 -9.97
C GLN A 327 -5.66 26.01 -10.18
N ILE A 328 -5.66 25.21 -9.11
CA ILE A 328 -5.72 23.75 -9.20
C ILE A 328 -7.08 23.32 -9.75
N GLN A 329 -8.16 23.92 -9.26
CA GLN A 329 -9.51 23.64 -9.72
C GLN A 329 -9.69 24.00 -11.20
N ASP A 330 -9.16 25.14 -11.65
CA ASP A 330 -9.21 25.54 -13.07
C ASP A 330 -8.39 24.59 -13.94
N TYR A 331 -7.24 24.10 -13.46
CA TYR A 331 -6.49 23.05 -14.14
C TYR A 331 -7.29 21.75 -14.26
N LEU A 332 -8.03 21.36 -13.21
CA LEU A 332 -8.91 20.19 -13.26
C LEU A 332 -10.05 20.36 -14.28
N LYS A 333 -10.71 21.52 -14.31
CA LYS A 333 -11.76 21.83 -15.30
C LYS A 333 -11.22 21.76 -16.74
N ALA A 334 -10.01 22.28 -16.97
CA ALA A 334 -9.36 22.19 -18.27
C ALA A 334 -9.01 20.75 -18.70
N ASN A 335 -8.98 19.80 -17.76
CA ASN A 335 -8.82 18.37 -17.99
C ASN A 335 -10.14 17.60 -17.78
N SER A 336 -11.28 18.24 -18.05
CA SER A 336 -12.63 17.66 -17.99
C SER A 336 -13.13 17.21 -16.60
N MET A 337 -12.43 17.57 -15.52
CA MET A 337 -12.80 17.24 -14.14
C MET A 337 -13.61 18.37 -13.48
N ASN A 338 -14.78 18.68 -14.03
CA ASN A 338 -15.57 19.87 -13.67
C ASN A 338 -16.24 19.81 -12.28
N ALA A 339 -16.49 18.61 -11.76
CA ALA A 339 -17.28 18.39 -10.54
C ALA A 339 -16.46 18.41 -9.23
N VAL A 340 -15.21 18.92 -9.24
CA VAL A 340 -14.31 18.85 -8.09
C VAL A 340 -14.30 20.18 -7.31
N SER A 341 -14.66 20.13 -6.02
CA SER A 341 -14.64 21.30 -5.11
C SER A 341 -13.25 21.61 -4.55
N CYS A 342 -13.08 22.82 -3.98
CA CYS A 342 -11.84 23.19 -3.29
C CYS A 342 -11.61 22.39 -2.02
N GLU A 343 -12.67 22.00 -1.31
CA GLU A 343 -12.63 21.16 -0.12
C GLU A 343 -12.09 19.76 -0.45
N THR A 344 -12.57 19.17 -1.55
CA THR A 344 -12.06 17.89 -2.04
C THR A 344 -10.60 17.98 -2.49
N ILE A 345 -10.18 19.08 -3.14
CA ILE A 345 -8.77 19.30 -3.50
C ILE A 345 -7.89 19.37 -2.25
N LYS A 346 -8.35 20.08 -1.21
CA LYS A 346 -7.62 20.20 0.07
C LYS A 346 -7.45 18.84 0.74
N ASP A 347 -8.50 18.03 0.81
CA ASP A 347 -8.43 16.66 1.33
C ASP A 347 -7.42 15.79 0.57
N ASP A 348 -7.39 15.88 -0.77
CA ASP A 348 -6.41 15.14 -1.58
C ASP A 348 -4.98 15.61 -1.32
N LEU A 349 -4.74 16.92 -1.14
CA LEU A 349 -3.43 17.47 -0.78
C LEU A 349 -2.95 16.96 0.58
N ASP A 350 -3.84 16.95 1.58
CA ASP A 350 -3.56 16.37 2.90
C ASP A 350 -3.29 14.85 2.80
N ASN A 351 -4.03 14.16 1.95
CA ASN A 351 -3.82 12.74 1.69
C ASN A 351 -2.51 12.44 0.96
N PHE A 352 -2.01 13.34 0.11
CA PHE A 352 -0.68 13.17 -0.48
C PHE A 352 0.43 13.18 0.57
N ALA A 353 0.31 14.02 1.60
CA ALA A 353 1.20 13.94 2.76
C ALA A 353 1.05 12.60 3.50
N ARG A 354 -0.18 12.07 3.64
CA ARG A 354 -0.47 10.77 4.27
C ARG A 354 -0.01 9.56 3.47
N ILE A 355 0.26 9.67 2.17
CA ILE A 355 0.95 8.62 1.42
C ILE A 355 2.47 8.78 1.46
N GLY A 356 2.98 9.90 1.99
CA GLY A 356 4.41 10.15 2.21
C GLY A 356 5.07 11.12 1.24
N LEU A 357 4.30 11.90 0.47
CA LEU A 357 4.83 12.97 -0.38
C LEU A 357 5.03 14.28 0.40
N ASP A 358 6.09 15.02 0.11
CA ASP A 358 6.33 16.35 0.67
C ASP A 358 5.60 17.42 -0.14
N ILE A 359 4.49 17.91 0.42
CA ILE A 359 3.69 19.01 -0.13
C ILE A 359 3.95 20.26 0.71
N ALA A 360 4.59 21.24 0.09
CA ALA A 360 4.81 22.54 0.70
C ALA A 360 3.56 23.40 0.60
N PHE A 361 3.20 24.07 1.68
CA PHE A 361 2.18 25.12 1.69
C PHE A 361 2.78 26.43 2.20
N SER A 362 2.74 27.48 1.38
CA SER A 362 3.25 28.81 1.72
C SER A 362 2.53 29.87 0.89
N ASN A 363 2.23 31.03 1.47
CA ASN A 363 1.55 32.15 0.78
C ASN A 363 0.25 31.71 0.07
N ASN A 364 -0.55 30.88 0.75
CA ASN A 364 -1.79 30.29 0.22
C ASN A 364 -1.62 29.51 -1.09
N LYS A 365 -0.45 28.91 -1.30
CA LYS A 365 -0.15 28.09 -2.48
C LYS A 365 0.55 26.80 -2.09
N TYR A 366 0.28 25.77 -2.89
CA TYR A 366 0.82 24.42 -2.76
C TYR A 366 1.90 24.18 -3.82
N LYS A 367 2.92 23.42 -3.45
CA LYS A 367 3.95 22.91 -4.36
C LYS A 367 4.46 21.56 -3.87
N ILE A 368 4.55 20.58 -4.75
CA ILE A 368 5.25 19.33 -4.43
C ILE A 368 6.76 19.54 -4.44
N ARG A 369 7.45 19.12 -3.38
CA ARG A 369 8.92 19.19 -3.27
C ARG A 369 9.60 17.91 -3.71
N ASP A 370 8.93 16.77 -3.55
CA ASP A 370 9.45 15.49 -4.01
C ASP A 370 9.44 15.42 -5.54
N LYS A 371 10.50 14.83 -6.11
CA LYS A 371 10.52 14.46 -7.52
C LYS A 371 9.78 13.13 -7.69
N ILE A 372 8.65 13.16 -8.39
CA ILE A 372 7.86 11.96 -8.72
C ILE A 372 8.35 11.34 -10.04
N ILE A 373 8.51 10.02 -10.03
CA ILE A 373 8.75 9.17 -11.21
C ILE A 373 7.62 8.15 -11.38
N ASN A 374 7.46 7.62 -12.59
CA ASN A 374 6.48 6.57 -12.96
C ASN A 374 4.99 6.94 -12.87
N LEU A 375 4.67 8.24 -12.73
CA LEU A 375 3.29 8.73 -12.80
C LEU A 375 2.90 9.00 -14.25
N GLU A 376 2.32 8.00 -14.90
CA GLU A 376 1.78 8.08 -16.25
C GLU A 376 0.26 8.06 -16.18
N ILE A 377 -0.39 9.06 -16.76
CA ILE A 377 -1.85 9.10 -16.87
C ILE A 377 -2.23 8.40 -18.18
N PRO A 378 -3.00 7.29 -18.13
CA PRO A 378 -3.46 6.62 -19.36
C PRO A 378 -4.23 7.56 -20.28
N GLN A 379 -4.12 7.33 -21.59
CA GLN A 379 -4.80 8.14 -22.60
C GLN A 379 -6.23 7.66 -22.88
N ASP A 380 -6.53 6.40 -22.60
CA ASP A 380 -7.78 5.73 -23.00
C ASP A 380 -8.94 5.92 -22.01
N PHE A 381 -9.05 7.08 -21.35
CA PHE A 381 -10.18 7.35 -20.45
C PHE A 381 -11.39 7.89 -21.20
N THR A 382 -12.55 7.42 -20.78
CA THR A 382 -13.84 7.88 -21.29
C THR A 382 -14.29 9.13 -20.52
N GLU A 383 -15.27 9.86 -21.06
CA GLU A 383 -15.92 10.95 -20.30
C GLU A 383 -16.54 10.43 -19.00
N GLU A 384 -17.05 9.20 -18.97
CA GLU A 384 -17.60 8.57 -17.76
C GLU A 384 -16.55 8.43 -16.65
N ASP A 385 -15.30 8.12 -16.99
CA ASP A 385 -14.20 8.03 -16.02
C ASP A 385 -13.89 9.37 -15.33
N SER A 386 -14.26 10.49 -15.95
CA SER A 386 -14.10 11.86 -15.41
C SER A 386 -15.23 12.29 -14.48
N GLN A 387 -16.28 11.47 -14.34
CA GLN A 387 -17.44 11.80 -13.53
C GLN A 387 -17.41 11.10 -12.16
N PRO A 388 -17.73 11.82 -11.06
CA PRO A 388 -17.89 11.17 -9.76
C PRO A 388 -19.15 10.30 -9.76
N ASP A 389 -19.09 9.18 -9.04
CA ASP A 389 -20.28 8.39 -8.75
C ASP A 389 -21.17 9.06 -7.67
N TYR A 390 -22.30 8.43 -7.33
CA TYR A 390 -23.21 8.95 -6.31
C TYR A 390 -22.57 9.07 -4.91
N ILE A 391 -21.70 8.14 -4.54
CA ILE A 391 -21.03 8.13 -3.23
C ILE A 391 -20.03 9.28 -3.18
N GLU A 392 -19.20 9.46 -4.21
CA GLU A 392 -18.22 10.55 -4.27
C GLU A 392 -18.89 11.93 -4.32
N ARG A 393 -20.01 12.08 -5.04
CA ARG A 393 -20.82 13.31 -4.98
C ARG A 393 -21.34 13.58 -3.56
N SER A 394 -21.79 12.54 -2.87
CA SER A 394 -22.28 12.67 -1.49
C SER A 394 -21.15 13.06 -0.53
N LYS A 395 -19.96 12.46 -0.67
CA LYS A 395 -18.77 12.86 0.09
C LYS A 395 -18.38 14.32 -0.16
N ASP A 396 -18.35 14.76 -1.43
CA ASP A 396 -18.05 16.16 -1.77
C ASP A 396 -19.05 17.14 -1.13
N MET A 397 -20.33 16.78 -1.15
CA MET A 397 -21.36 17.58 -0.51
C MET A 397 -21.15 17.68 1.00
N LEU A 398 -20.90 16.54 1.67
CA LEU A 398 -20.69 16.51 3.12
C LEU A 398 -19.42 17.27 3.56
N ARG A 399 -18.32 17.22 2.80
CA ARG A 399 -17.08 17.95 3.13
C ARG A 399 -17.32 19.44 3.38
N LYS A 400 -18.30 20.04 2.69
CA LYS A 400 -18.65 21.46 2.84
C LYS A 400 -19.36 21.78 4.17
N TYR A 401 -19.93 20.77 4.82
CA TYR A 401 -20.67 20.90 6.07
C TYR A 401 -19.92 20.35 7.29
N LEU A 402 -18.91 19.49 7.09
CA LEU A 402 -18.17 18.83 8.16
C LEU A 402 -16.99 19.67 8.67
N GLU A 403 -17.26 20.84 9.26
CA GLU A 403 -16.18 21.70 9.78
C GLU A 403 -15.48 21.14 11.02
N LYS A 404 -16.23 20.47 11.90
CA LYS A 404 -15.74 19.96 13.19
C LYS A 404 -15.47 18.47 13.19
N LEU A 405 -16.05 17.74 12.24
CA LEU A 405 -15.92 16.29 12.17
C LEU A 405 -14.77 15.91 11.25
N ASP A 406 -13.92 14.99 11.72
CA ASP A 406 -12.83 14.44 10.94
C ASP A 406 -13.36 13.80 9.63
N HIS A 407 -12.93 14.31 8.48
CA HIS A 407 -13.30 13.80 7.15
C HIS A 407 -12.97 12.32 6.94
N GLY A 408 -12.14 11.72 7.80
CA GLY A 408 -11.93 10.29 7.82
C GLY A 408 -13.20 9.48 8.04
N TYR A 409 -14.26 10.02 8.64
CA TYR A 409 -15.55 9.36 8.79
C TYR A 409 -16.38 9.29 7.49
N LEU A 410 -15.95 9.96 6.42
CA LEU A 410 -16.59 9.84 5.11
C LEU A 410 -16.50 8.41 4.54
N ASP A 411 -15.56 7.60 5.02
CA ASP A 411 -15.44 6.17 4.68
C ASP A 411 -16.70 5.38 5.04
N MET A 412 -17.51 5.87 5.98
CA MET A 412 -18.75 5.24 6.41
C MET A 412 -19.79 5.15 5.30
N LEU A 413 -19.79 6.07 4.33
CA LEU A 413 -20.65 5.99 3.15
C LEU A 413 -20.28 4.76 2.29
N ASP A 414 -18.99 4.52 2.06
CA ASP A 414 -18.53 3.35 1.31
C ASP A 414 -18.82 2.05 2.08
N LEU A 415 -18.58 2.08 3.39
CA LEU A 415 -18.81 0.94 4.27
C LEU A 415 -20.30 0.56 4.30
N GLY A 416 -21.20 1.54 4.37
CA GLY A 416 -22.65 1.34 4.32
C GLY A 416 -23.11 0.74 2.99
N ALA A 417 -22.57 1.23 1.88
CA ALA A 417 -22.87 0.71 0.54
C ALA A 417 -22.29 -0.70 0.28
N SER A 418 -21.30 -1.14 1.05
CA SER A 418 -20.62 -2.44 0.88
C SER A 418 -21.43 -3.66 1.42
N GLY A 419 -22.59 -3.43 2.05
CA GLY A 419 -23.45 -4.47 2.62
C GLY A 419 -22.72 -5.36 3.63
N ARG A 420 -23.07 -6.66 3.66
CA ARG A 420 -22.56 -7.62 4.67
C ARG A 420 -21.02 -7.76 4.70
N LYS A 421 -20.32 -7.45 3.62
CA LYS A 421 -18.86 -7.67 3.52
C LYS A 421 -18.05 -6.80 4.50
N LYS A 422 -18.58 -5.64 4.89
CA LYS A 422 -17.88 -4.68 5.77
C LYS A 422 -18.71 -4.27 7.00
N SER A 423 -19.79 -5.00 7.32
CA SER A 423 -20.74 -4.64 8.39
C SER A 423 -20.06 -4.40 9.74
N ARG A 424 -19.14 -5.28 10.14
CA ARG A 424 -18.45 -5.17 11.43
C ARG A 424 -17.58 -3.90 11.54
N LEU A 425 -16.92 -3.52 10.45
CA LEU A 425 -16.13 -2.29 10.43
C LEU A 425 -17.06 -1.07 10.45
N PHE A 426 -18.16 -1.11 9.70
CA PHE A 426 -19.20 -0.08 9.74
C PHE A 426 -19.76 0.13 11.15
N GLU A 427 -20.18 -0.94 11.83
CA GLU A 427 -20.66 -0.93 13.21
C GLU A 427 -19.64 -0.32 14.17
N THR A 428 -18.37 -0.73 14.04
CA THR A 428 -17.28 -0.20 14.86
C THR A 428 -17.10 1.30 14.63
N ARG A 429 -17.15 1.76 13.37
CA ARG A 429 -17.00 3.18 13.03
C ARG A 429 -18.17 4.03 13.53
N ILE A 430 -19.40 3.51 13.50
CA ILE A 430 -20.58 4.18 14.09
C ILE A 430 -20.39 4.38 15.59
N VAL A 431 -19.98 3.33 16.31
CA VAL A 431 -19.74 3.43 17.75
C VAL A 431 -18.62 4.43 18.05
N ASP A 432 -17.56 4.44 17.26
CA ASP A 432 -16.47 5.41 17.41
C ASP A 432 -16.94 6.85 17.15
N LEU A 433 -17.79 7.08 16.13
CA LEU A 433 -18.35 8.39 15.79
C LEU A 433 -19.22 8.94 16.94
N LEU A 434 -20.16 8.13 17.44
CA LEU A 434 -21.05 8.52 18.54
C LEU A 434 -20.28 8.86 19.83
N LYS A 435 -19.15 8.19 20.06
CA LYS A 435 -18.24 8.47 21.18
C LYS A 435 -17.38 9.72 20.97
N ALA A 436 -17.04 10.05 19.74
CA ALA A 436 -16.28 11.27 19.42
C ALA A 436 -17.15 12.53 19.54
N ASP A 437 -18.42 12.44 19.14
CA ASP A 437 -19.35 13.58 19.21
C ASP A 437 -19.85 13.86 20.65
N SER A 438 -19.95 12.82 21.49
CA SER A 438 -20.30 12.99 22.92
C SER A 438 -19.23 13.72 23.75
N THR A 439 -17.99 13.84 23.28
CA THR A 439 -16.98 14.73 23.89
C THR A 439 -17.13 16.20 23.49
N HIS A 440 -17.97 16.54 22.50
CA HIS A 440 -18.26 17.92 22.09
C HIS A 440 -19.58 18.47 22.63
N LYS A 441 -20.37 17.68 23.37
CA LYS A 441 -21.55 18.13 24.10
C LYS A 441 -21.31 18.17 25.60
N CYS A 442 -20.38 19.03 26.03
CA CYS A 442 -20.25 19.58 27.39
C CYS A 442 -19.26 20.74 27.32
N ASN A 443 -19.71 21.87 26.79
CA ASN A 443 -19.20 23.21 27.08
C ASN A 443 -20.31 24.21 26.77
#